data_AF-A0A523VV21-F1
#
_entry.id   AF-A0A523VV21-F1
#
_cell.length_a   1.000
_cell.length_b   1.000
_cell.length_c   1.000
_cell.angle_alpha   90.00
_cell.angle_beta   90.00
_cell.angle_gamma   90.00
#
_symmetry.space_group_name_H-M   'P 1'
#
loop_
_entity.id
_entity.type
_entity.pdbx_description
1 polymer ?
#
loop_
_entity_poly.entity_id
_entity_poly.type
_entity_poly.pdbx_seq_one_letter_code
_entity_poly.pdbx_strand_id
1 'polypeptide(L)'
;MRIRTRKNLKKKNAAITLLFLLPLISFGAYVGLCLYILDDVASFTLNLDPPNTEYFHKLDEILGNSTYLEKMANIYDNQMEEFHMPTNISVDITFTNDTYTEVETWHGTDNGALKIGYTLASQCFRYKAAVEEGDANELLNATRMVKKCVSAFSNMMAAPNGGIGPNYPGTPARFVCAPENRKYHPWIFEEHERHFNGTGKYQKWRVRLHTSRDELAGYYLGFACVLEFVDPDNDAESKWCVDRVKLLVEQMIEGFRKTNWLVLGGEGEPVGSDLNPYFEGSMWQLTLLRIGATALPKKYDSLYQYAAAKMLSMNEAAMGGKQNTVYDTYALAFGMDVEFALIMLEDNPKLQYHYIKNFEHKFYKYVKYHRNAFFNIAHLAFMTLLDDPSKFEDEKYNNEMIRWDILDQLWRFNTSGWGNGIKNYNLTVRPNSTRITSLNPEIANREVNPNKEKWRDFFDNNVYGGLFSWLEDVIDFEDPLYLLPLTVSEMGIHSFLWEHSKFYGEGGNPNGDGLSQAVPTSYLVVYWMGKAFDIF
;
A
#
# COMPACT_ATOMS: atom_id res chain seq x y z
N MET A 1 -6.56 60.98 -46.95
CA MET A 1 -6.65 59.75 -46.12
C MET A 1 -7.51 60.06 -44.89
N ARG A 2 -8.73 59.53 -44.79
CA ARG A 2 -9.61 59.77 -43.62
C ARG A 2 -9.24 58.79 -42.50
N ILE A 3 -8.52 59.25 -41.47
CA ILE A 3 -8.33 58.48 -40.24
C ILE A 3 -9.68 58.46 -39.51
N ARG A 4 -10.44 57.36 -39.68
CA ARG A 4 -11.65 57.12 -38.88
C ARG A 4 -11.22 56.67 -37.49
N THR A 5 -11.24 57.56 -36.52
CA THR A 5 -11.17 57.19 -35.11
C THR A 5 -12.42 56.36 -34.78
N ARG A 6 -12.27 55.04 -34.71
CA ARG A 6 -13.36 54.13 -34.30
C ARG A 6 -13.66 54.40 -32.82
N LYS A 7 -14.64 55.27 -32.54
CA LYS A 7 -15.19 55.45 -31.19
C LYS A 7 -15.60 54.09 -30.64
N ASN A 8 -15.23 53.81 -29.38
CA ASN A 8 -15.54 52.58 -28.65
C ASN A 8 -14.81 51.29 -29.08
N LEU A 9 -13.77 51.33 -29.91
CA LEU A 9 -12.99 50.11 -30.27
C LEU A 9 -12.43 49.41 -29.02
N LYS A 10 -11.89 50.17 -28.05
CA LYS A 10 -11.40 49.62 -26.78
C LYS A 10 -12.51 48.91 -25.99
N LYS A 11 -13.73 49.48 -25.95
CA LYS A 11 -14.89 48.88 -25.26
C LYS A 11 -15.38 47.60 -25.96
N LYS A 12 -15.42 47.59 -27.30
CA LYS A 12 -15.79 46.39 -28.08
C LYS A 12 -14.76 45.29 -27.95
N ASN A 13 -13.47 45.62 -28.04
CA ASN A 13 -12.40 44.65 -27.86
C ASN A 13 -12.40 44.11 -26.43
N ALA A 14 -12.59 44.96 -25.41
CA ALA A 14 -12.73 44.51 -24.02
C ALA A 14 -13.92 43.55 -23.83
N ALA A 15 -15.08 43.84 -24.43
CA ALA A 15 -16.25 42.95 -24.37
C ALA A 15 -16.02 41.60 -25.08
N ILE A 16 -15.37 41.62 -26.25
CA ILE A 16 -15.00 40.40 -26.98
C ILE A 16 -13.98 39.59 -26.17
N THR A 17 -12.94 40.23 -25.64
CA THR A 17 -11.95 39.58 -24.77
C THR A 17 -12.62 38.98 -23.53
N LEU A 18 -13.54 39.69 -22.87
CA LEU A 18 -14.29 39.15 -21.75
C LEU A 18 -15.10 37.92 -22.16
N LEU A 19 -15.82 37.96 -23.29
CA LEU A 19 -16.59 36.82 -23.81
C LEU A 19 -15.70 35.60 -24.11
N PHE A 20 -14.49 35.81 -24.63
CA PHE A 20 -13.52 34.74 -24.86
C PHE A 20 -12.87 34.20 -23.57
N LEU A 21 -12.74 35.04 -22.53
CA LEU A 21 -12.21 34.63 -21.23
C LEU A 21 -13.27 33.98 -20.35
N LEU A 22 -14.57 34.21 -20.58
CA LEU A 22 -15.64 33.61 -19.77
C LEU A 22 -15.54 32.09 -19.68
N PRO A 23 -15.34 31.31 -20.76
CA PRO A 23 -15.16 29.85 -20.65
C PRO A 23 -13.95 29.45 -19.78
N LEU A 24 -12.83 30.17 -19.90
CA LEU A 24 -11.62 29.92 -19.10
C LEU A 24 -11.82 30.26 -17.63
N ILE A 25 -12.48 31.38 -17.35
CA ILE A 25 -12.82 31.82 -15.98
C ILE A 25 -13.83 30.85 -15.36
N SER A 26 -14.85 30.44 -16.12
CA SER A 26 -15.85 29.46 -15.68
C SER A 26 -15.22 28.09 -15.40
N PHE A 27 -14.33 27.61 -16.28
CA PHE A 27 -13.59 26.37 -16.04
C PHE A 27 -12.66 26.50 -14.82
N GLY A 28 -11.93 27.59 -14.69
CA GLY A 28 -11.05 27.84 -13.54
C GLY A 28 -11.84 27.94 -12.22
N ALA A 29 -13.00 28.58 -12.23
CA ALA A 29 -13.89 28.64 -11.08
C ALA A 29 -14.50 27.27 -10.74
N TYR A 30 -14.87 26.49 -11.76
CA TYR A 30 -15.36 25.11 -11.60
C TYR A 30 -14.30 24.23 -10.93
N VAL A 31 -13.09 24.18 -11.49
CA VAL A 31 -11.96 23.43 -10.92
C VAL A 31 -11.59 23.94 -9.54
N GLY A 32 -11.54 25.26 -9.34
CA GLY A 32 -11.23 25.88 -8.04
C GLY A 32 -12.24 25.49 -6.95
N LEU A 33 -13.54 25.43 -7.29
CA LEU A 33 -14.56 24.97 -6.37
C LEU A 33 -14.45 23.48 -6.07
N CYS A 34 -14.18 22.62 -7.07
CA CYS A 34 -13.90 21.19 -6.83
C CYS A 34 -12.75 21.01 -5.83
N LEU A 35 -11.64 21.70 -6.06
CA LEU A 35 -10.45 21.61 -5.19
C LEU A 35 -10.74 22.12 -3.78
N TYR A 36 -11.57 23.17 -3.65
CA TYR A 36 -12.00 23.69 -2.36
C TYR A 36 -12.85 22.68 -1.59
N ILE A 37 -13.81 22.01 -2.24
CA ILE A 37 -14.64 20.97 -1.60
C ILE A 37 -13.76 19.83 -1.09
N LEU A 38 -12.85 19.33 -1.93
CA LEU A 38 -11.93 18.25 -1.58
C LEU A 38 -11.01 18.64 -0.41
N ASP A 39 -10.47 19.86 -0.41
CA ASP A 39 -9.61 20.36 0.68
C ASP A 39 -10.40 20.56 1.99
N ASP A 40 -11.64 21.08 1.92
CA ASP A 40 -12.51 21.30 3.09
C ASP A 40 -12.88 19.97 3.77
N VAL A 41 -13.20 18.92 2.99
CA VAL A 41 -13.45 17.58 3.53
C VAL A 41 -12.17 16.93 4.05
N ALA A 42 -11.04 17.07 3.33
CA ALA A 42 -9.77 16.49 3.74
C ALA A 42 -9.13 17.17 4.97
N SER A 43 -9.47 18.43 5.23
CA SER A 43 -8.84 19.28 6.26
C SER A 43 -8.81 18.65 7.66
N PHE A 44 -9.81 17.86 8.04
CA PHE A 44 -9.89 17.21 9.34
C PHE A 44 -8.98 15.98 9.49
N THR A 45 -8.59 15.36 8.37
CA THR A 45 -7.60 14.26 8.39
C THR A 45 -6.16 14.77 8.35
N LEU A 46 -5.97 16.03 7.94
CA LEU A 46 -4.65 16.63 7.76
C LEU A 46 -4.20 17.48 8.95
N ASN A 47 -5.12 18.16 9.62
CA ASN A 47 -4.83 19.04 10.76
C ASN A 47 -5.14 18.34 12.09
N LEU A 48 -4.59 17.14 12.27
CA LEU A 48 -4.75 16.39 13.51
C LEU A 48 -3.76 16.84 14.58
N ASP A 49 -4.20 16.74 15.82
CA ASP A 49 -3.31 16.73 16.97
C ASP A 49 -2.65 15.35 17.12
N PRO A 50 -1.48 15.26 17.78
CA PRO A 50 -0.87 13.98 18.12
C PRO A 50 -1.83 13.05 18.87
N PRO A 51 -1.73 11.72 18.68
CA PRO A 51 -2.52 10.75 19.42
C PRO A 51 -2.47 10.95 20.93
N ASN A 52 -3.63 10.91 21.60
CA ASN A 52 -3.67 10.98 23.06
C ASN A 52 -3.22 9.64 23.67
N THR A 53 -2.01 9.63 24.23
CA THR A 53 -1.38 8.45 24.85
C THR A 53 -2.05 8.01 26.15
N GLU A 54 -2.93 8.81 26.77
CA GLU A 54 -3.71 8.39 27.95
C GLU A 54 -4.61 7.19 27.66
N TYR A 55 -4.97 6.97 26.38
CA TYR A 55 -5.79 5.83 25.96
C TYR A 55 -4.96 4.62 25.50
N PHE A 56 -3.63 4.71 25.50
CA PHE A 56 -2.77 3.63 25.08
C PHE A 56 -2.69 2.58 26.20
N HIS A 57 -2.48 1.31 25.82
CA HIS A 57 -2.02 0.33 26.79
C HIS A 57 -0.67 0.79 27.34
N LYS A 58 -0.46 0.63 28.65
CA LYS A 58 0.78 1.10 29.27
C LYS A 58 1.97 0.39 28.65
N LEU A 59 2.99 1.16 28.27
CA LEU A 59 4.17 0.64 27.61
C LEU A 59 4.84 -0.47 28.44
N ASP A 60 4.96 -0.29 29.76
CA ASP A 60 5.54 -1.30 30.66
C ASP A 60 4.75 -2.62 30.70
N GLU A 61 3.43 -2.59 30.48
CA GLU A 61 2.60 -3.80 30.41
C GLU A 61 2.84 -4.55 29.10
N ILE A 62 2.99 -3.82 27.99
CA ILE A 62 3.32 -4.42 26.69
C ILE A 62 4.73 -5.00 26.71
N LEU A 63 5.73 -4.22 27.15
CA LEU A 63 7.14 -4.62 27.20
C LEU A 63 7.39 -5.72 28.23
N GLY A 64 6.72 -5.66 29.39
CA GLY A 64 6.76 -6.72 30.40
C GLY A 64 6.19 -8.05 29.90
N ASN A 65 5.47 -8.02 28.78
CA ASN A 65 4.96 -9.19 28.07
C ASN A 65 5.48 -9.23 26.62
N SER A 66 6.70 -8.75 26.35
CA SER A 66 7.29 -8.67 25.00
C SER A 66 7.30 -10.02 24.27
N THR A 67 7.53 -11.11 25.02
CA THR A 67 7.44 -12.50 24.51
C THR A 67 6.05 -12.86 23.96
N TYR A 68 4.99 -12.15 24.36
CA TYR A 68 3.65 -12.35 23.82
C TYR A 68 3.54 -11.89 22.37
N LEU A 69 4.11 -10.74 22.00
CA LEU A 69 4.06 -10.27 20.60
C LEU A 69 4.80 -11.24 19.68
N GLU A 70 5.96 -11.72 20.11
CA GLU A 70 6.73 -12.76 19.40
C GLU A 70 5.95 -14.07 19.28
N LYS A 71 5.34 -14.53 20.38
CA LYS A 71 4.47 -15.72 20.36
C LYS A 71 3.33 -15.57 19.35
N MET A 72 2.72 -14.39 19.26
CA MET A 72 1.64 -14.12 18.31
C MET A 72 2.16 -14.07 16.86
N ALA A 73 3.31 -13.47 16.61
CA ALA A 73 3.98 -13.52 15.30
C ALA A 73 4.19 -14.97 14.85
N ASN A 74 4.73 -15.83 15.73
CA ASN A 74 4.93 -17.25 15.46
C ASN A 74 3.62 -18.00 15.15
N ILE A 75 2.53 -17.69 15.86
CA ILE A 75 1.20 -18.27 15.56
C ILE A 75 0.74 -17.84 14.16
N TYR A 76 0.87 -16.55 13.84
CA TYR A 76 0.45 -16.01 12.55
C TYR A 76 1.30 -16.49 11.38
N ASP A 77 2.60 -16.67 11.57
CA ASP A 77 3.48 -17.26 10.56
C ASP A 77 3.08 -18.72 10.26
N ASN A 78 2.76 -19.49 11.30
CA ASN A 78 2.26 -20.86 11.13
C ASN A 78 0.93 -20.87 10.38
N GLN A 79 -0.03 -20.03 10.76
CA GLN A 79 -1.33 -19.92 10.09
C GLN A 79 -1.19 -19.46 8.64
N MET A 80 -0.31 -18.49 8.37
CA MET A 80 -0.01 -18.02 7.02
C MET A 80 0.36 -19.18 6.11
N GLU A 81 1.31 -20.00 6.56
CA GLU A 81 1.78 -21.14 5.80
C GLU A 81 0.74 -22.26 5.68
N GLU A 82 0.07 -22.59 6.78
CA GLU A 82 -0.85 -23.71 6.86
C GLU A 82 -2.11 -23.47 6.03
N PHE A 83 -2.69 -22.28 6.12
CA PHE A 83 -4.01 -22.01 5.56
C PHE A 83 -4.02 -20.98 4.44
N HIS A 84 -3.22 -19.92 4.54
CA HIS A 84 -3.36 -18.73 3.67
C HIS A 84 -2.55 -18.81 2.37
N MET A 85 -1.68 -19.80 2.17
CA MET A 85 -0.83 -19.90 0.97
C MET A 85 -0.99 -21.23 0.20
N PRO A 86 -2.21 -21.67 -0.16
CA PRO A 86 -2.44 -22.98 -0.78
C PRO A 86 -1.75 -23.16 -2.14
N THR A 87 -1.45 -22.05 -2.82
CA THR A 87 -0.75 -22.01 -4.12
C THR A 87 0.55 -21.21 -4.07
N ASN A 88 1.07 -20.97 -2.86
CA ASN A 88 2.10 -19.99 -2.53
C ASN A 88 1.70 -18.52 -2.74
N ILE A 89 0.45 -18.24 -3.13
CA ILE A 89 -0.11 -16.87 -3.18
C ILE A 89 -1.00 -16.68 -1.96
N SER A 90 -0.79 -15.57 -1.24
CA SER A 90 -1.49 -15.28 0.00
C SER A 90 -2.95 -14.89 -0.25
N VAL A 91 -3.88 -15.55 0.43
CA VAL A 91 -5.33 -15.35 0.30
C VAL A 91 -6.01 -15.34 1.66
N ASP A 92 -7.20 -14.74 1.72
CA ASP A 92 -8.07 -14.86 2.89
C ASP A 92 -8.78 -16.21 2.88
N ILE A 93 -9.28 -16.65 4.02
CA ILE A 93 -9.95 -17.95 4.18
C ILE A 93 -11.26 -17.84 4.98
N THR A 94 -12.13 -18.83 4.83
CA THR A 94 -13.25 -19.11 5.73
C THR A 94 -13.14 -20.54 6.23
N PHE A 95 -13.27 -20.73 7.53
CA PHE A 95 -13.26 -22.04 8.18
C PHE A 95 -14.65 -22.66 8.25
N THR A 96 -14.75 -23.97 8.40
CA THR A 96 -16.02 -24.69 8.56
C THR A 96 -16.61 -24.59 9.97
N ASN A 97 -15.81 -24.19 10.96
CA ASN A 97 -16.17 -24.24 12.39
C ASN A 97 -15.34 -23.29 13.26
N ASP A 98 -15.85 -23.02 14.47
CA ASP A 98 -15.22 -22.13 15.48
C ASP A 98 -13.93 -22.71 16.10
N THR A 99 -13.54 -23.93 15.73
CA THR A 99 -12.22 -24.46 16.10
C THR A 99 -11.10 -23.98 15.17
N TYR A 100 -11.45 -23.37 14.02
CA TYR A 100 -10.51 -22.80 13.05
C TYR A 100 -9.45 -23.80 12.56
N THR A 101 -9.84 -25.07 12.39
CA THR A 101 -8.92 -26.16 11.98
C THR A 101 -9.13 -26.66 10.56
N GLU A 102 -10.29 -26.38 9.96
CA GLU A 102 -10.63 -26.87 8.62
C GLU A 102 -11.14 -25.72 7.75
N VAL A 103 -10.46 -25.49 6.62
CA VAL A 103 -10.82 -24.43 5.67
C VAL A 103 -11.95 -24.90 4.77
N GLU A 104 -13.05 -24.15 4.79
CA GLU A 104 -14.17 -24.32 3.86
C GLU A 104 -13.87 -23.66 2.51
N THR A 105 -13.38 -22.41 2.56
CA THR A 105 -13.18 -21.59 1.36
C THR A 105 -11.83 -20.88 1.40
N TRP A 106 -11.07 -21.02 0.33
CA TRP A 106 -9.96 -20.12 0.00
C TRP A 106 -10.48 -19.03 -0.93
N HIS A 107 -10.47 -17.79 -0.45
CA HIS A 107 -11.06 -16.68 -1.21
C HIS A 107 -10.24 -16.35 -2.45
N GLY A 108 -10.92 -15.87 -3.49
CA GLY A 108 -10.25 -15.21 -4.59
C GLY A 108 -9.69 -13.86 -4.16
N THR A 109 -8.67 -13.38 -4.88
CA THR A 109 -8.17 -12.02 -4.68
C THR A 109 -7.83 -11.40 -6.02
N ASP A 110 -8.27 -10.15 -6.20
CA ASP A 110 -7.88 -9.34 -7.35
C ASP A 110 -6.50 -8.70 -7.18
N ASN A 111 -5.88 -8.83 -5.99
CA ASN A 111 -4.65 -8.14 -5.56
C ASN A 111 -3.56 -9.16 -5.15
N GLY A 112 -3.38 -10.20 -5.97
CA GLY A 112 -2.54 -11.35 -5.62
C GLY A 112 -1.07 -11.01 -5.47
N ALA A 113 -0.53 -10.18 -6.37
CA ALA A 113 0.88 -9.77 -6.37
C ALA A 113 1.18 -8.77 -5.24
N LEU A 114 0.23 -7.89 -4.92
CA LEU A 114 0.33 -6.98 -3.77
C LEU A 114 0.39 -7.75 -2.45
N LYS A 115 -0.56 -8.65 -2.20
CA LYS A 115 -0.63 -9.44 -0.95
C LYS A 115 0.59 -10.31 -0.73
N ILE A 116 1.07 -10.98 -1.79
CA ILE A 116 2.30 -11.77 -1.70
C ILE A 116 3.55 -10.88 -1.58
N GLY A 117 3.53 -9.66 -2.11
CA GLY A 117 4.56 -8.64 -1.87
C GLY A 117 4.73 -8.33 -0.38
N TYR A 118 3.63 -8.04 0.32
CA TYR A 118 3.65 -7.85 1.78
C TYR A 118 4.11 -9.09 2.55
N THR A 119 3.68 -10.27 2.10
CA THR A 119 4.11 -11.54 2.70
C THR A 119 5.61 -11.73 2.53
N LEU A 120 6.14 -11.53 1.32
CA LEU A 120 7.56 -11.64 1.03
C LEU A 120 8.39 -10.63 1.83
N ALA A 121 7.95 -9.37 1.89
CA ALA A 121 8.60 -8.34 2.69
C ALA A 121 8.71 -8.74 4.17
N SER A 122 7.59 -9.17 4.75
CA SER A 122 7.54 -9.67 6.12
C SER A 122 8.53 -10.81 6.38
N GLN A 123 8.61 -11.79 5.47
CA GLN A 123 9.53 -12.93 5.63
C GLN A 123 11.00 -12.55 5.39
N CYS A 124 11.28 -11.53 4.56
CA CYS A 124 12.63 -10.97 4.44
C CYS A 124 13.05 -10.20 5.69
N PHE A 125 12.13 -9.49 6.35
CA PHE A 125 12.41 -8.86 7.64
C PHE A 125 12.67 -9.91 8.73
N ARG A 126 11.85 -10.97 8.76
CA ARG A 126 12.08 -12.14 9.63
C ARG A 126 13.43 -12.79 9.37
N TYR A 127 13.84 -12.93 8.10
CA TYR A 127 15.17 -13.41 7.72
C TYR A 127 16.26 -12.53 8.31
N LYS A 128 16.18 -11.20 8.12
CA LYS A 128 17.17 -10.25 8.67
C LYS A 128 17.27 -10.36 10.19
N ALA A 129 16.14 -10.35 10.89
CA ALA A 129 16.09 -10.48 12.34
C ALA A 129 16.75 -11.79 12.80
N ALA A 130 16.45 -12.91 12.15
CA ALA A 130 17.05 -14.20 12.47
C ALA A 130 18.57 -14.24 12.25
N VAL A 131 19.08 -13.58 11.21
CA VAL A 131 20.53 -13.42 10.99
C VAL A 131 21.18 -12.64 12.13
N GLU A 132 20.58 -11.52 12.53
CA GLU A 132 21.13 -10.64 13.57
C GLU A 132 21.08 -11.27 14.97
N GLU A 133 20.04 -12.05 15.25
CA GLU A 133 19.88 -12.79 16.50
C GLU A 133 20.69 -14.10 16.52
N GLY A 134 21.19 -14.54 15.37
CA GLY A 134 21.90 -15.82 15.22
C GLY A 134 21.00 -17.05 15.41
N ASP A 135 19.69 -16.93 15.14
CA ASP A 135 18.74 -18.03 15.23
C ASP A 135 18.70 -18.83 13.91
N ALA A 136 19.43 -19.94 13.88
CA ALA A 136 19.51 -20.80 12.71
C ALA A 136 18.19 -21.48 12.33
N ASN A 137 17.31 -21.78 13.30
CA ASN A 137 16.03 -22.42 13.00
C ASN A 137 15.08 -21.42 12.37
N GLU A 138 15.06 -20.20 12.91
CA GLU A 138 14.24 -19.12 12.39
C GLU A 138 14.71 -18.67 11.02
N LEU A 139 16.03 -18.62 10.80
CA LEU A 139 16.62 -18.36 9.50
C LEU A 139 16.20 -19.40 8.45
N LEU A 140 16.21 -20.70 8.81
CA LEU A 140 15.76 -21.77 7.93
C LEU A 140 14.26 -21.62 7.58
N ASN A 141 13.42 -21.29 8.57
CA ASN A 141 11.99 -21.08 8.38
C ASN A 141 11.71 -19.87 7.47
N ALA A 142 12.34 -18.74 7.75
CA ALA A 142 12.21 -17.52 6.95
C ALA A 142 12.66 -17.77 5.50
N THR A 143 13.82 -18.39 5.28
CA THR A 143 14.36 -18.72 3.95
C THR A 143 13.40 -19.60 3.16
N ARG A 144 12.81 -20.62 3.80
CA ARG A 144 11.81 -21.49 3.17
C ARG A 144 10.57 -20.72 2.73
N MET A 145 10.09 -19.78 3.55
CA MET A 145 8.93 -18.95 3.22
C MET A 145 9.24 -17.91 2.14
N VAL A 146 10.42 -17.27 2.17
CA VAL A 146 10.94 -16.41 1.10
C VAL A 146 10.96 -17.18 -0.23
N LYS A 147 11.50 -18.40 -0.24
CA LYS A 147 11.53 -19.26 -1.44
C LYS A 147 10.13 -19.56 -1.99
N LYS A 148 9.14 -19.84 -1.13
CA LYS A 148 7.74 -20.04 -1.55
C LYS A 148 7.20 -18.80 -2.26
N CYS A 149 7.41 -17.62 -1.67
CA CYS A 149 6.95 -16.36 -2.24
C CYS A 149 7.63 -16.03 -3.59
N VAL A 150 8.96 -16.17 -3.65
CA VAL A 150 9.74 -15.97 -4.89
C VAL A 150 9.34 -16.98 -5.98
N SER A 151 8.94 -18.20 -5.60
CA SER A 151 8.38 -19.19 -6.53
C SER A 151 7.03 -18.77 -7.10
N ALA A 152 6.17 -18.14 -6.31
CA ALA A 152 4.90 -17.60 -6.80
C ALA A 152 5.11 -16.40 -7.75
N PHE A 153 5.96 -15.43 -7.42
CA PHE A 153 6.36 -14.37 -8.36
C PHE A 153 6.99 -14.93 -9.63
N SER A 154 7.80 -15.99 -9.50
CA SER A 154 8.34 -16.71 -10.66
C SER A 154 7.23 -17.25 -11.55
N ASN A 155 6.16 -17.81 -10.98
CA ASN A 155 5.02 -18.30 -11.75
C ASN A 155 4.20 -17.16 -12.35
N MET A 156 4.02 -16.05 -11.63
CA MET A 156 3.31 -14.87 -12.14
C MET A 156 4.04 -14.18 -13.30
N MET A 157 5.37 -14.30 -13.37
CA MET A 157 6.14 -13.91 -14.55
C MET A 157 6.19 -15.01 -15.61
N ALA A 158 6.36 -16.27 -15.24
CA ALA A 158 6.57 -17.34 -16.22
C ALA A 158 5.30 -17.69 -16.98
N ALA A 159 4.15 -17.76 -16.30
CA ALA A 159 2.92 -18.24 -16.89
C ALA A 159 2.41 -17.39 -18.07
N PRO A 160 2.30 -16.04 -17.97
CA PRO A 160 1.88 -15.24 -19.11
C PRO A 160 2.95 -15.15 -20.21
N ASN A 161 4.24 -15.25 -19.85
CA ASN A 161 5.35 -15.00 -20.78
C ASN A 161 5.98 -16.27 -21.40
N GLY A 162 5.60 -17.46 -20.92
CA GLY A 162 6.13 -18.74 -21.40
C GLY A 162 7.44 -19.20 -20.73
N GLY A 163 8.05 -18.38 -19.88
CA GLY A 163 9.30 -18.68 -19.20
C GLY A 163 9.86 -17.49 -18.39
N ILE A 164 11.05 -17.71 -17.81
CA ILE A 164 11.74 -16.73 -16.95
C ILE A 164 13.05 -16.30 -17.61
N GLY A 165 13.33 -14.99 -17.53
CA GLY A 165 14.56 -14.36 -17.99
C GLY A 165 14.34 -13.36 -19.15
N PRO A 166 15.37 -12.59 -19.52
CA PRO A 166 15.25 -11.42 -20.40
C PRO A 166 14.85 -11.73 -21.85
N ASN A 167 14.95 -13.00 -22.25
CA ASN A 167 14.57 -13.45 -23.60
C ASN A 167 13.06 -13.68 -23.75
N TYR A 168 12.32 -13.77 -22.64
CA TYR A 168 10.87 -13.85 -22.65
C TYR A 168 10.25 -12.45 -22.62
N PRO A 169 8.97 -12.30 -22.99
CA PRO A 169 8.22 -11.09 -22.70
C PRO A 169 8.19 -10.80 -21.19
N GLY A 170 7.92 -9.57 -20.79
CA GLY A 170 7.99 -9.14 -19.39
C GLY A 170 6.67 -8.62 -18.84
N THR A 171 5.55 -9.29 -19.15
CA THR A 171 4.23 -8.93 -18.64
C THR A 171 4.02 -9.57 -17.25
N PRO A 172 3.98 -8.78 -16.15
CA PRO A 172 3.70 -9.32 -14.83
C PRO A 172 2.22 -9.64 -14.69
N ALA A 173 1.88 -10.82 -14.14
CA ALA A 173 0.50 -11.17 -13.81
C ALA A 173 0.12 -10.72 -12.40
N ARG A 174 -1.19 -10.51 -12.19
CA ARG A 174 -1.84 -10.25 -10.89
C ARG A 174 -1.98 -11.52 -10.06
N PHE A 175 -2.37 -12.58 -10.74
CA PHE A 175 -2.65 -13.88 -10.15
C PHE A 175 -2.41 -14.97 -11.17
N VAL A 176 -1.98 -16.15 -10.72
CA VAL A 176 -1.84 -17.33 -11.56
C VAL A 176 -2.30 -18.57 -10.83
N CYS A 177 -2.90 -19.52 -11.55
CA CYS A 177 -3.28 -20.80 -10.98
C CYS A 177 -3.00 -21.94 -11.96
N ALA A 178 -2.27 -22.93 -11.49
CA ALA A 178 -2.05 -24.18 -12.21
C ALA A 178 -3.35 -25.02 -12.20
N PRO A 179 -3.62 -25.80 -13.25
CA PRO A 179 -4.87 -26.57 -13.35
C PRO A 179 -5.07 -27.57 -12.19
N GLU A 180 -4.00 -28.15 -11.66
CA GLU A 180 -4.02 -29.02 -10.48
C GLU A 180 -4.48 -28.32 -9.19
N ASN A 181 -4.36 -26.99 -9.14
CA ASN A 181 -4.72 -26.15 -8.00
C ASN A 181 -6.11 -25.51 -8.14
N ARG A 182 -6.89 -25.91 -9.15
CA ARG A 182 -8.25 -25.39 -9.39
C ARG A 182 -9.17 -25.48 -8.18
N LYS A 183 -9.00 -26.50 -7.33
CA LYS A 183 -9.77 -26.67 -6.09
C LYS A 183 -9.64 -25.50 -5.12
N TYR A 184 -8.51 -24.78 -5.13
CA TYR A 184 -8.28 -23.65 -4.23
C TYR A 184 -8.81 -22.34 -4.81
N HIS A 185 -8.75 -22.18 -6.13
CA HIS A 185 -9.13 -20.94 -6.81
C HIS A 185 -9.97 -21.25 -8.06
N PRO A 186 -11.22 -21.73 -7.92
CA PRO A 186 -12.05 -22.09 -9.07
C PRO A 186 -12.41 -20.87 -9.93
N TRP A 187 -12.57 -19.70 -9.31
CA TRP A 187 -12.97 -18.44 -9.94
C TRP A 187 -12.08 -18.00 -11.12
N ILE A 188 -10.77 -18.26 -11.07
CA ILE A 188 -9.84 -17.87 -12.16
C ILE A 188 -10.00 -18.73 -13.44
N PHE A 189 -10.70 -19.87 -13.31
CA PHE A 189 -11.06 -20.74 -14.43
C PHE A 189 -12.41 -20.40 -15.03
N GLU A 190 -13.12 -19.41 -14.49
CA GLU A 190 -14.34 -18.86 -15.07
C GLU A 190 -13.98 -17.83 -16.15
N GLU A 191 -14.89 -17.65 -17.12
CA GLU A 191 -14.72 -16.67 -18.19
C GLU A 191 -14.80 -15.25 -17.63
N HIS A 192 -13.79 -14.43 -17.92
CA HIS A 192 -13.71 -13.03 -17.51
C HIS A 192 -12.73 -12.30 -18.44
N GLU A 193 -12.99 -11.02 -18.72
CA GLU A 193 -12.13 -10.17 -19.58
C GLU A 193 -10.66 -10.06 -19.13
N ARG A 194 -10.35 -10.40 -17.87
CA ARG A 194 -9.00 -10.33 -17.29
C ARG A 194 -8.36 -11.72 -17.16
N HIS A 195 -9.09 -12.79 -17.47
CA HIS A 195 -8.59 -14.17 -17.32
C HIS A 195 -8.15 -14.73 -18.66
N PHE A 196 -6.88 -15.13 -18.73
CA PHE A 196 -6.25 -15.65 -19.93
C PHE A 196 -5.64 -17.03 -19.65
N ASN A 197 -5.32 -17.75 -20.72
CA ASN A 197 -4.45 -18.92 -20.62
C ASN A 197 -3.00 -18.48 -20.58
N GLY A 198 -2.15 -19.24 -19.89
CA GLY A 198 -0.71 -19.03 -19.96
C GLY A 198 -0.13 -19.32 -21.35
N THR A 199 1.17 -19.07 -21.50
CA THR A 199 1.90 -19.19 -22.76
C THR A 199 2.85 -20.39 -22.73
N GLY A 200 3.08 -21.03 -23.88
CA GLY A 200 4.04 -22.13 -24.02
C GLY A 200 3.70 -23.32 -23.11
N LYS A 201 4.65 -23.77 -22.27
CA LYS A 201 4.42 -24.88 -21.34
C LYS A 201 3.34 -24.58 -20.29
N TYR A 202 2.96 -23.31 -20.12
CA TYR A 202 1.93 -22.86 -19.20
C TYR A 202 0.55 -22.70 -19.87
N GLN A 203 0.34 -23.20 -21.09
CA GLN A 203 -0.93 -23.06 -21.82
C GLN A 203 -2.19 -23.60 -21.09
N LYS A 204 -2.01 -24.46 -20.09
CA LYS A 204 -3.10 -24.97 -19.24
C LYS A 204 -3.27 -24.21 -17.93
N TRP A 205 -2.36 -23.31 -17.60
CA TRP A 205 -2.47 -22.42 -16.45
C TRP A 205 -3.44 -21.29 -16.77
N ARG A 206 -4.14 -20.81 -15.75
CA ARG A 206 -4.92 -19.59 -15.83
C ARG A 206 -4.11 -18.44 -15.24
N VAL A 207 -4.13 -17.32 -15.93
CA VAL A 207 -3.44 -16.10 -15.54
C VAL A 207 -4.45 -14.96 -15.52
N ARG A 208 -4.38 -14.13 -14.49
CA ARG A 208 -5.12 -12.87 -14.44
C ARG A 208 -4.19 -11.73 -14.76
N LEU A 209 -4.50 -11.00 -15.83
CA LEU A 209 -3.73 -9.86 -16.33
C LEU A 209 -4.50 -8.55 -16.06
N HIS A 210 -4.24 -7.52 -16.86
CA HIS A 210 -4.67 -6.13 -16.60
C HIS A 210 -4.12 -5.66 -15.24
N THR A 211 -2.83 -5.90 -15.07
CA THR A 211 -2.08 -5.62 -13.85
C THR A 211 -2.05 -4.11 -13.63
N SER A 212 -2.65 -3.66 -12.53
CA SER A 212 -2.64 -2.26 -12.13
C SER A 212 -1.38 -1.94 -11.31
N ARG A 213 -1.15 -0.67 -11.01
CA ARG A 213 0.08 -0.20 -10.34
C ARG A 213 0.21 -0.69 -8.90
N ASP A 214 -0.89 -0.84 -8.17
CA ASP A 214 -0.95 -1.51 -6.87
C ASP A 214 -0.31 -2.91 -6.89
N GLU A 215 -0.58 -3.71 -7.92
CA GLU A 215 0.04 -5.03 -8.06
C GLU A 215 1.55 -4.93 -8.32
N LEU A 216 1.98 -3.93 -9.10
CA LEU A 216 3.41 -3.67 -9.34
C LEU A 216 4.14 -3.22 -8.07
N ALA A 217 3.48 -2.50 -7.16
CA ALA A 217 4.05 -2.17 -5.87
C ALA A 217 4.40 -3.42 -5.06
N GLY A 218 3.55 -4.46 -5.11
CA GLY A 218 3.85 -5.76 -4.52
C GLY A 218 5.12 -6.41 -5.08
N TYR A 219 5.31 -6.37 -6.41
CA TYR A 219 6.55 -6.81 -7.05
C TYR A 219 7.75 -5.99 -6.55
N TYR A 220 7.60 -4.67 -6.47
CA TYR A 220 8.71 -3.77 -6.12
C TYR A 220 9.15 -3.99 -4.68
N LEU A 221 8.21 -3.98 -3.74
CA LEU A 221 8.47 -4.22 -2.33
C LEU A 221 9.13 -5.58 -2.13
N GLY A 222 8.52 -6.65 -2.66
CA GLY A 222 9.03 -8.01 -2.51
C GLY A 222 10.43 -8.19 -3.11
N PHE A 223 10.66 -7.69 -4.32
CA PHE A 223 11.98 -7.80 -4.97
C PHE A 223 13.04 -6.97 -4.27
N ALA A 224 12.70 -5.75 -3.82
CA ALA A 224 13.62 -4.93 -3.05
C ALA A 224 14.03 -5.59 -1.74
N CYS A 225 13.06 -6.11 -0.97
CA CYS A 225 13.35 -6.79 0.29
C CYS A 225 14.23 -8.04 0.10
N VAL A 226 14.04 -8.83 -0.97
CA VAL A 226 14.93 -9.96 -1.25
C VAL A 226 16.35 -9.48 -1.57
N LEU A 227 16.50 -8.46 -2.41
CA LEU A 227 17.80 -7.96 -2.82
C LEU A 227 18.57 -7.27 -1.68
N GLU A 228 17.86 -6.65 -0.75
CA GLU A 228 18.45 -5.93 0.38
C GLU A 228 18.81 -6.86 1.54
N PHE A 229 17.90 -7.78 1.90
CA PHE A 229 18.00 -8.49 3.19
C PHE A 229 18.42 -9.95 3.09
N VAL A 230 18.28 -10.59 1.93
CA VAL A 230 18.60 -12.02 1.78
C VAL A 230 20.04 -12.15 1.29
N ASP A 231 20.91 -12.64 2.15
CA ASP A 231 22.32 -12.90 1.80
C ASP A 231 22.45 -14.16 0.92
N PRO A 232 22.86 -14.03 -0.35
CA PRO A 232 23.03 -15.18 -1.24
C PRO A 232 24.17 -16.12 -0.83
N ASP A 233 25.06 -15.71 0.07
CA ASP A 233 26.18 -16.55 0.53
C ASP A 233 25.82 -17.37 1.79
N ASN A 234 24.64 -17.14 2.38
CA ASN A 234 24.18 -17.87 3.58
C ASN A 234 23.92 -19.37 3.30
N ASP A 235 23.14 -19.67 2.26
CA ASP A 235 22.84 -21.04 1.84
C ASP A 235 22.35 -21.11 0.38
N ALA A 236 22.18 -22.34 -0.13
CA ALA A 236 21.79 -22.59 -1.52
C ALA A 236 20.36 -22.07 -1.85
N GLU A 237 19.47 -22.00 -0.87
CA GLU A 237 18.10 -21.53 -1.05
C GLU A 237 18.04 -20.01 -1.04
N SER A 238 18.76 -19.33 -0.15
CA SER A 238 18.97 -17.88 -0.20
C SER A 238 19.59 -17.48 -1.53
N LYS A 239 20.64 -18.20 -1.97
CA LYS A 239 21.24 -17.99 -3.29
C LYS A 239 20.23 -18.11 -4.43
N TRP A 240 19.41 -19.16 -4.41
CA TRP A 240 18.38 -19.37 -5.41
C TRP A 240 17.36 -18.22 -5.43
N CYS A 241 16.94 -17.72 -4.27
CA CYS A 241 15.99 -16.62 -4.15
C CYS A 241 16.53 -15.34 -4.81
N VAL A 242 17.75 -14.95 -4.44
CA VAL A 242 18.40 -13.75 -4.99
C VAL A 242 18.66 -13.88 -6.49
N ASP A 243 19.22 -15.00 -6.95
CA ASP A 243 19.48 -15.25 -8.38
C ASP A 243 18.17 -15.28 -9.19
N ARG A 244 17.09 -15.81 -8.60
CA ARG A 244 15.78 -15.81 -9.24
C ARG A 244 15.21 -14.39 -9.35
N VAL A 245 15.24 -13.60 -8.28
CA VAL A 245 14.76 -12.21 -8.32
C VAL A 245 15.53 -11.39 -9.35
N LYS A 246 16.85 -11.57 -9.47
CA LYS A 246 17.65 -10.92 -10.53
C LYS A 246 17.12 -11.20 -11.94
N LEU A 247 16.75 -12.45 -12.23
CA LEU A 247 16.16 -12.82 -13.53
C LEU A 247 14.76 -12.19 -13.74
N LEU A 248 13.92 -12.15 -12.70
CA LEU A 248 12.58 -11.57 -12.77
C LEU A 248 12.64 -10.06 -12.99
N VAL A 249 13.52 -9.37 -12.25
CA VAL A 249 13.78 -7.93 -12.40
C VAL A 249 14.29 -7.61 -13.81
N GLU A 250 15.25 -8.38 -14.32
CA GLU A 250 15.76 -8.19 -15.68
C GLU A 250 14.65 -8.34 -16.73
N GLN A 251 13.85 -9.40 -16.62
CA GLN A 251 12.73 -9.66 -17.51
C GLN A 251 11.68 -8.54 -17.46
N MET A 252 11.36 -8.04 -16.27
CA MET A 252 10.38 -6.98 -16.07
C MET A 252 10.89 -5.65 -16.67
N ILE A 253 12.14 -5.27 -16.42
CA ILE A 253 12.75 -4.04 -16.99
C ILE A 253 12.81 -4.14 -18.52
N GLU A 254 13.33 -5.24 -19.08
CA GLU A 254 13.41 -5.39 -20.53
C GLU A 254 12.02 -5.46 -21.18
N GLY A 255 11.03 -6.03 -20.50
CA GLY A 255 9.62 -6.00 -20.90
C GLY A 255 9.11 -4.57 -21.02
N PHE A 256 9.16 -3.81 -19.92
CA PHE A 256 8.70 -2.42 -19.90
C PHE A 256 9.46 -1.54 -20.88
N ARG A 257 10.77 -1.71 -21.04
CA ARG A 257 11.53 -0.92 -22.04
C ARG A 257 11.03 -1.14 -23.47
N LYS A 258 10.63 -2.38 -23.82
CA LYS A 258 10.08 -2.69 -25.15
C LYS A 258 8.69 -2.11 -25.37
N THR A 259 7.93 -1.89 -24.29
CA THR A 259 6.56 -1.34 -24.34
C THR A 259 6.51 0.16 -24.07
N ASN A 260 7.65 0.86 -24.08
CA ASN A 260 7.74 2.27 -23.66
C ASN A 260 7.12 2.49 -22.26
N TRP A 261 7.44 1.59 -21.34
CA TRP A 261 7.01 1.58 -19.95
C TRP A 261 5.50 1.43 -19.73
N LEU A 262 4.77 1.05 -20.78
CA LEU A 262 3.35 0.75 -20.71
C LEU A 262 3.10 -0.61 -20.06
N VAL A 263 2.08 -0.69 -19.21
CA VAL A 263 1.52 -1.97 -18.79
C VAL A 263 0.57 -2.48 -19.87
N LEU A 264 0.75 -3.74 -20.26
CA LEU A 264 -0.03 -4.38 -21.31
C LEU A 264 -0.97 -5.45 -20.75
N GLY A 265 -2.11 -5.60 -21.39
CA GLY A 265 -3.09 -6.66 -21.16
C GLY A 265 -2.75 -7.94 -21.94
N GLY A 266 -3.70 -8.88 -21.94
CA GLY A 266 -3.48 -10.22 -22.49
C GLY A 266 -3.38 -10.28 -24.01
N GLU A 267 -3.98 -9.31 -24.71
CA GLU A 267 -3.92 -9.18 -26.17
C GLU A 267 -2.85 -8.16 -26.62
N GLY A 268 -2.01 -7.68 -25.68
CA GLY A 268 -0.98 -6.66 -25.93
C GLY A 268 -1.53 -5.23 -25.97
N GLU A 269 -2.77 -5.02 -25.55
CA GLU A 269 -3.44 -3.74 -25.44
C GLU A 269 -2.95 -2.95 -24.21
N PRO A 270 -2.85 -1.61 -24.27
CA PRO A 270 -2.56 -0.80 -23.09
C PRO A 270 -3.76 -0.82 -22.12
N VAL A 271 -3.49 -0.99 -20.83
CA VAL A 271 -4.54 -1.13 -19.79
C VAL A 271 -4.73 0.14 -18.96
N GLY A 272 -4.32 1.30 -19.49
CA GLY A 272 -4.44 2.59 -18.81
C GLY A 272 -3.47 2.80 -17.64
N SER A 273 -2.49 1.91 -17.47
CA SER A 273 -1.40 2.03 -16.49
C SER A 273 -0.04 1.99 -17.18
N ASP A 274 0.91 2.77 -16.68
CA ASP A 274 2.30 2.77 -17.12
C ASP A 274 3.19 3.46 -16.07
N LEU A 275 4.48 3.32 -16.31
CA LEU A 275 5.52 3.79 -15.40
C LEU A 275 6.12 5.12 -15.87
N ASN A 276 5.65 5.69 -16.98
CA ASN A 276 6.14 6.99 -17.41
C ASN A 276 5.64 8.07 -16.45
N PRO A 277 6.44 9.13 -16.23
CA PRO A 277 5.96 10.30 -15.54
C PRO A 277 4.99 11.07 -16.44
N TYR A 278 3.67 10.96 -16.18
CA TYR A 278 2.64 11.80 -16.83
C TYR A 278 2.64 13.23 -16.30
N PHE A 279 2.89 13.35 -15.02
CA PHE A 279 3.10 14.60 -14.31
C PHE A 279 4.32 14.44 -13.40
N GLU A 280 4.89 15.59 -13.10
CA GLU A 280 5.78 15.87 -11.98
C GLU A 280 5.66 14.85 -10.81
N GLY A 281 6.71 14.03 -10.58
CA GLY A 281 6.86 13.16 -9.38
C GLY A 281 6.64 11.63 -9.45
N SER A 282 6.32 11.04 -10.61
CA SER A 282 6.13 9.56 -10.70
C SER A 282 7.44 8.77 -10.41
N MET A 283 7.50 8.09 -9.26
CA MET A 283 8.68 7.29 -8.85
C MET A 283 8.71 5.86 -9.41
N TRP A 284 7.63 5.39 -10.04
CA TRP A 284 7.48 4.00 -10.47
C TRP A 284 8.62 3.48 -11.36
N GLN A 285 9.01 4.25 -12.38
CA GLN A 285 10.13 3.90 -13.24
C GLN A 285 11.48 3.99 -12.50
N LEU A 286 11.66 5.03 -11.68
CA LEU A 286 12.89 5.24 -10.91
C LEU A 286 13.14 4.08 -9.94
N THR A 287 12.12 3.69 -9.17
CA THR A 287 12.21 2.57 -8.22
C THR A 287 12.53 1.27 -8.94
N LEU A 288 11.87 0.96 -10.06
CA LEU A 288 12.20 -0.24 -10.83
C LEU A 288 13.64 -0.22 -11.36
N LEU A 289 14.13 0.94 -11.78
CA LEU A 289 15.51 1.08 -12.21
C LEU A 289 16.50 0.96 -11.04
N ARG A 290 16.16 1.43 -9.83
CA ARG A 290 16.96 1.23 -8.61
C ARG A 290 17.04 -0.25 -8.24
N ILE A 291 15.91 -0.95 -8.26
CA ILE A 291 15.84 -2.42 -8.10
C ILE A 291 16.72 -3.10 -9.15
N GLY A 292 16.67 -2.64 -10.41
CA GLY A 292 17.54 -3.11 -11.49
C GLY A 292 19.03 -2.86 -11.23
N ALA A 293 19.39 -1.66 -10.77
CA ALA A 293 20.76 -1.29 -10.46
C ALA A 293 21.33 -2.12 -9.31
N THR A 294 20.52 -2.46 -8.31
CA THR A 294 20.94 -3.37 -7.23
C THR A 294 21.04 -4.82 -7.71
N ALA A 295 20.08 -5.30 -8.50
CA ALA A 295 20.08 -6.67 -9.04
C ALA A 295 21.23 -6.93 -10.02
N LEU A 296 21.45 -6.00 -10.95
CA LEU A 296 22.32 -6.13 -12.13
C LEU A 296 23.03 -4.79 -12.43
N PRO A 297 23.94 -4.32 -11.56
CA PRO A 297 24.52 -2.98 -11.63
C PRO A 297 25.22 -2.69 -12.95
N LYS A 298 25.96 -3.67 -13.49
CA LYS A 298 26.67 -3.54 -14.78
C LYS A 298 25.73 -3.20 -15.95
N LYS A 299 24.44 -3.52 -15.85
CA LYS A 299 23.45 -3.32 -16.91
C LYS A 299 22.58 -2.09 -16.67
N TYR A 300 22.20 -1.82 -15.41
CA TYR A 300 21.16 -0.84 -15.10
C TYR A 300 21.62 0.37 -14.29
N ASP A 301 22.80 0.37 -13.68
CA ASP A 301 23.26 1.49 -12.85
C ASP A 301 23.28 2.81 -13.63
N SER A 302 23.89 2.84 -14.82
CA SER A 302 23.90 4.05 -15.65
C SER A 302 22.50 4.55 -16.03
N LEU A 303 21.54 3.65 -16.23
CA LEU A 303 20.17 4.02 -16.58
C LEU A 303 19.42 4.57 -15.36
N TYR A 304 19.65 3.95 -14.20
CA TYR A 304 19.16 4.46 -12.92
C TYR A 304 19.69 5.86 -12.62
N GLN A 305 21.01 6.07 -12.67
CA GLN A 305 21.62 7.37 -12.38
C GLN A 305 21.11 8.48 -13.32
N TYR A 306 20.87 8.16 -14.59
CA TYR A 306 20.24 9.08 -15.54
C TYR A 306 18.82 9.47 -15.11
N ALA A 307 17.99 8.49 -14.73
CA ALA A 307 16.64 8.72 -14.26
C ALA A 307 16.62 9.52 -12.93
N ALA A 308 17.48 9.15 -11.97
CA ALA A 308 17.62 9.81 -10.69
C ALA A 308 18.02 11.29 -10.86
N ALA A 309 19.03 11.58 -11.70
CA ALA A 309 19.44 12.95 -11.98
C ALA A 309 18.33 13.80 -12.61
N LYS A 310 17.53 13.20 -13.51
CA LYS A 310 16.38 13.86 -14.10
C LYS A 310 15.31 14.17 -13.04
N MET A 311 15.00 13.23 -12.16
CA MET A 311 14.01 13.44 -11.10
C MET A 311 14.47 14.44 -10.03
N LEU A 312 15.76 14.44 -9.67
CA LEU A 312 16.34 15.46 -8.79
C LEU A 312 16.15 16.87 -9.35
N SER A 313 16.31 17.05 -10.66
CA SER A 313 16.11 18.36 -11.30
C SER A 313 14.67 18.86 -11.21
N MET A 314 13.73 17.97 -10.92
CA MET A 314 12.30 18.26 -10.79
C MET A 314 11.84 18.42 -9.32
N ASN A 315 12.69 18.16 -8.30
CA ASN A 315 12.37 18.29 -6.85
C ASN A 315 11.16 17.46 -6.36
N GLU A 316 10.88 16.30 -6.96
CA GLU A 316 9.52 15.72 -6.94
C GLU A 316 9.40 14.23 -6.62
N ALA A 317 10.44 13.57 -6.14
CA ALA A 317 10.35 12.17 -5.75
C ALA A 317 9.54 12.00 -4.44
N ALA A 318 8.21 12.06 -4.52
CA ALA A 318 7.24 11.70 -3.47
C ALA A 318 5.93 11.20 -4.11
N MET A 319 5.31 10.20 -3.51
CA MET A 319 4.03 9.63 -3.91
C MET A 319 2.91 10.16 -3.01
N GLY A 320 1.71 10.27 -3.58
CA GLY A 320 0.53 10.68 -2.84
C GLY A 320 0.35 12.19 -2.73
N GLY A 321 -0.87 12.58 -2.39
CA GLY A 321 -1.30 13.96 -2.19
C GLY A 321 -2.25 14.06 -1.01
N LYS A 322 -2.50 15.28 -0.57
CA LYS A 322 -3.40 15.60 0.55
C LYS A 322 -4.78 14.97 0.41
N GLN A 323 -5.31 14.88 -0.82
CA GLN A 323 -6.63 14.31 -1.06
C GLN A 323 -6.66 12.79 -0.86
N ASN A 324 -5.53 12.11 -1.04
CA ASN A 324 -5.45 10.65 -0.88
C ASN A 324 -5.58 10.21 0.59
N THR A 325 -5.37 11.09 1.58
CA THR A 325 -5.55 10.73 3.00
C THR A 325 -6.99 10.37 3.36
N VAL A 326 -7.95 10.86 2.56
CA VAL A 326 -9.38 10.63 2.79
C VAL A 326 -9.93 9.61 1.79
N TYR A 327 -9.71 9.84 0.50
CA TYR A 327 -10.44 9.10 -0.55
C TYR A 327 -9.70 7.85 -1.05
N ASP A 328 -8.38 7.94 -1.14
CA ASP A 328 -7.55 6.90 -1.73
C ASP A 328 -6.43 6.50 -0.78
N THR A 329 -6.74 6.21 0.49
CA THR A 329 -5.70 5.80 1.45
C THR A 329 -4.98 4.53 0.99
N TYR A 330 -5.69 3.65 0.27
CA TYR A 330 -5.09 2.48 -0.36
C TYR A 330 -4.00 2.87 -1.37
N ALA A 331 -4.12 4.03 -2.03
CA ALA A 331 -3.10 4.57 -2.92
C ALA A 331 -1.87 5.12 -2.21
N LEU A 332 -2.04 5.59 -0.97
CA LEU A 332 -0.90 5.91 -0.12
C LEU A 332 -0.17 4.62 0.30
N ALA A 333 -0.88 3.53 0.56
CA ALA A 333 -0.24 2.27 0.95
C ALA A 333 0.66 1.69 -0.14
N PHE A 334 0.19 1.57 -1.39
CA PHE A 334 1.09 1.13 -2.46
C PHE A 334 2.13 2.20 -2.84
N GLY A 335 1.87 3.48 -2.57
CA GLY A 335 2.89 4.55 -2.70
C GLY A 335 4.03 4.35 -1.71
N MET A 336 3.71 4.02 -0.45
CA MET A 336 4.67 3.66 0.60
C MET A 336 5.54 2.48 0.17
N ASP A 337 4.98 1.43 -0.44
CA ASP A 337 5.75 0.28 -0.93
C ASP A 337 6.83 0.68 -1.95
N VAL A 338 6.47 1.57 -2.88
CA VAL A 338 7.38 2.08 -3.93
C VAL A 338 8.46 2.97 -3.32
N GLU A 339 8.12 3.81 -2.34
CA GLU A 339 9.06 4.66 -1.63
C GLU A 339 10.03 3.87 -0.75
N PHE A 340 9.51 2.89 -0.01
CA PHE A 340 10.30 1.98 0.81
C PHE A 340 11.31 1.23 -0.05
N ALA A 341 10.88 0.64 -1.16
CA ALA A 341 11.78 -0.05 -2.09
C ALA A 341 12.87 0.87 -2.65
N LEU A 342 12.55 2.13 -2.97
CA LEU A 342 13.53 3.10 -3.49
C LEU A 342 14.55 3.51 -2.43
N ILE A 343 14.07 3.90 -1.24
CA ILE A 343 14.91 4.42 -0.15
C ILE A 343 15.84 3.33 0.41
N MET A 344 15.31 2.13 0.63
CA MET A 344 16.08 1.03 1.21
C MET A 344 17.22 0.58 0.29
N LEU A 345 16.99 0.54 -1.02
CA LEU A 345 17.99 0.10 -2.00
C LEU A 345 18.96 1.21 -2.46
N GLU A 346 18.79 2.45 -1.99
CA GLU A 346 19.65 3.56 -2.41
C GLU A 346 21.02 3.47 -1.72
N ASP A 347 22.05 3.28 -2.52
CA ASP A 347 23.44 3.12 -2.10
C ASP A 347 24.22 4.45 -2.06
N ASN A 348 23.64 5.53 -2.60
CA ASN A 348 24.19 6.88 -2.52
C ASN A 348 23.56 7.67 -1.35
N PRO A 349 24.31 7.97 -0.27
CA PRO A 349 23.77 8.61 0.92
C PRO A 349 23.10 9.97 0.67
N LYS A 350 23.53 10.71 -0.36
CA LYS A 350 22.92 12.01 -0.70
C LYS A 350 21.56 11.85 -1.36
N LEU A 351 21.41 10.84 -2.22
CA LEU A 351 20.12 10.50 -2.83
C LEU A 351 19.19 9.90 -1.79
N GLN A 352 19.70 9.01 -0.94
CA GLN A 352 18.91 8.38 0.12
C GLN A 352 18.35 9.44 1.07
N TYR A 353 19.19 10.36 1.55
CA TYR A 353 18.75 11.51 2.33
C TYR A 353 17.73 12.39 1.60
N HIS A 354 17.92 12.62 0.30
CA HIS A 354 16.96 13.38 -0.51
C HIS A 354 15.59 12.70 -0.56
N TYR A 355 15.55 11.39 -0.78
CA TYR A 355 14.31 10.62 -0.82
C TYR A 355 13.63 10.57 0.55
N ILE A 356 14.36 10.29 1.62
CA ILE A 356 13.83 10.34 3.00
C ILE A 356 13.24 11.72 3.29
N LYS A 357 13.99 12.80 2.99
CA LYS A 357 13.50 14.17 3.18
C LYS A 357 12.19 14.44 2.41
N ASN A 358 12.05 13.92 1.19
CA ASN A 358 10.82 14.09 0.42
C ASN A 358 9.67 13.28 1.02
N PHE A 359 9.91 12.01 1.41
CA PHE A 359 8.94 11.18 2.13
C PHE A 359 8.44 11.92 3.38
N GLU A 360 9.34 12.42 4.23
CA GLU A 360 8.97 13.14 5.46
C GLU A 360 8.11 14.38 5.18
N HIS A 361 8.48 15.18 4.18
CA HIS A 361 7.81 16.46 3.90
C HIS A 361 6.52 16.34 3.08
N LYS A 362 6.39 15.29 2.25
CA LYS A 362 5.33 15.17 1.24
C LYS A 362 4.45 13.93 1.39
N PHE A 363 4.90 12.90 2.10
CA PHE A 363 4.09 11.72 2.42
C PHE A 363 3.77 11.68 3.91
N TYR A 364 4.79 11.48 4.76
CA TYR A 364 4.60 11.20 6.19
C TYR A 364 3.94 12.36 6.93
N LYS A 365 4.27 13.61 6.55
CA LYS A 365 3.61 14.81 7.06
C LYS A 365 2.07 14.74 7.03
N TYR A 366 1.48 14.04 6.06
CA TYR A 366 0.03 13.93 5.93
C TYR A 366 -0.58 12.79 6.74
N VAL A 367 0.21 11.79 7.12
CA VAL A 367 -0.27 10.54 7.73
C VAL A 367 0.27 10.28 9.14
N LYS A 368 1.24 11.07 9.62
CA LYS A 368 1.96 10.85 10.89
C LYS A 368 1.07 10.71 12.13
N TYR A 369 -0.14 11.27 12.12
CA TYR A 369 -1.09 11.19 13.24
C TYR A 369 -2.26 10.27 13.00
N HIS A 370 -2.24 9.51 11.89
CA HIS A 370 -3.33 8.59 11.54
C HIS A 370 -3.26 7.29 12.32
N ARG A 371 -2.22 7.07 13.13
CA ARG A 371 -1.96 5.82 13.85
C ARG A 371 -1.89 4.61 12.93
N ASN A 372 -1.33 4.80 11.73
CA ASN A 372 -1.10 3.73 10.78
C ASN A 372 0.25 3.06 11.09
N ALA A 373 0.22 1.87 11.71
CA ALA A 373 1.42 1.21 12.18
C ALA A 373 2.40 0.88 11.05
N PHE A 374 1.93 0.64 9.82
CA PHE A 374 2.79 0.37 8.66
C PHE A 374 3.56 1.63 8.21
N PHE A 375 2.91 2.80 8.18
CA PHE A 375 3.60 4.05 7.84
C PHE A 375 4.54 4.48 8.96
N ASN A 376 4.11 4.34 10.22
CA ASN A 376 4.92 4.68 11.38
C ASN A 376 6.18 3.81 11.48
N ILE A 377 6.08 2.50 11.27
CA ILE A 377 7.26 1.62 11.33
C ILE A 377 8.23 1.88 10.18
N ALA A 378 7.73 2.20 8.98
CA ALA A 378 8.58 2.57 7.85
C ALA A 378 9.32 3.90 8.10
N HIS A 379 8.65 4.89 8.69
CA HIS A 379 9.29 6.13 9.13
C HIS A 379 10.45 5.84 10.11
N LEU A 380 10.21 5.04 11.15
CA LEU A 380 11.26 4.68 12.11
C LEU A 380 12.40 3.89 11.45
N ALA A 381 12.09 2.98 10.52
CA ALA A 381 13.10 2.27 9.75
C ALA A 381 13.99 3.24 8.95
N PHE A 382 13.41 4.26 8.30
CA PHE A 382 14.20 5.29 7.61
C PHE A 382 15.03 6.15 8.56
N MET A 383 14.56 6.40 9.78
CA MET A 383 15.35 7.12 10.79
C MET A 383 16.62 6.35 11.15
N THR A 384 16.62 5.01 11.10
CA THR A 384 17.84 4.20 11.32
C THR A 384 18.92 4.37 10.25
N LEU A 385 18.56 4.89 9.07
CA LEU A 385 19.48 5.12 7.94
C LEU A 385 20.17 6.48 8.02
N LEU A 386 19.83 7.32 9.00
CA LEU A 386 20.32 8.68 9.13
C LEU A 386 21.33 8.82 10.27
N ASP A 387 22.39 9.57 10.03
CA ASP A 387 23.35 9.96 11.09
C ASP A 387 22.69 10.84 12.18
N ASP A 388 21.67 11.60 11.82
CA ASP A 388 20.99 12.57 12.69
C ASP A 388 19.47 12.58 12.40
N PRO A 389 18.72 11.62 12.99
CA PRO A 389 17.27 11.51 12.78
C PRO A 389 16.47 12.63 13.47
N SER A 390 17.07 13.34 14.44
CA SER A 390 16.40 14.41 15.20
C SER A 390 15.86 15.55 14.33
N LYS A 391 16.37 15.70 13.10
CA LYS A 391 15.90 16.68 12.11
C LYS A 391 14.48 16.46 11.61
N PHE A 392 13.97 15.23 11.72
CA PHE A 392 12.64 14.85 11.27
C PHE A 392 11.70 14.55 12.44
N GLU A 393 12.19 14.60 13.68
CA GLU A 393 11.37 14.40 14.87
C GLU A 393 10.40 15.57 15.08
N ASP A 394 9.17 15.23 15.48
CA ASP A 394 8.21 16.18 16.01
C ASP A 394 8.31 16.18 17.54
N GLU A 395 8.50 17.35 18.15
CA GLU A 395 8.62 17.48 19.62
C GLU A 395 7.40 16.92 20.37
N LYS A 396 6.22 16.91 19.75
CA LYS A 396 4.97 16.44 20.36
C LYS A 396 4.61 14.99 20.02
N TYR A 397 5.36 14.37 19.11
CA TYR A 397 5.15 12.99 18.66
C TYR A 397 6.47 12.45 18.11
N ASN A 398 7.43 12.29 19.03
CA ASN A 398 8.79 11.87 18.70
C ASN A 398 8.87 10.36 18.42
N ASN A 399 10.06 9.89 18.06
CA ASN A 399 10.30 8.50 17.68
C ASN A 399 9.89 7.48 18.77
N GLU A 400 10.10 7.79 20.06
CA GLU A 400 9.66 6.94 21.17
C GLU A 400 8.13 6.86 21.28
N MET A 401 7.43 7.98 21.06
CA MET A 401 5.96 7.98 21.04
C MET A 401 5.40 7.21 19.84
N ILE A 402 6.03 7.34 18.67
CA ILE A 402 5.68 6.58 17.46
C ILE A 402 5.88 5.07 17.72
N ARG A 403 7.00 4.69 18.34
CA ARG A 403 7.29 3.31 18.75
C ARG A 403 6.22 2.76 19.70
N TRP A 404 5.82 3.54 20.70
CA TRP A 404 4.74 3.14 21.61
C TRP A 404 3.40 2.99 20.88
N ASP A 405 3.06 3.88 19.93
CA ASP A 405 1.84 3.74 19.13
C ASP A 405 1.83 2.43 18.32
N ILE A 406 2.95 2.09 17.67
CA ILE A 406 3.08 0.83 16.93
C ILE A 406 2.85 -0.38 17.85
N LEU A 407 3.49 -0.40 19.01
CA LEU A 407 3.32 -1.47 20.00
C LEU A 407 1.89 -1.56 20.53
N ASP A 408 1.23 -0.42 20.78
CA ASP A 408 -0.18 -0.38 21.18
C ASP A 408 -1.10 -0.93 20.08
N GLN A 409 -0.85 -0.60 18.80
CA GLN A 409 -1.62 -1.14 17.68
C GLN A 409 -1.43 -2.64 17.50
N LEU A 410 -0.19 -3.16 17.60
CA LEU A 410 0.09 -4.60 17.58
C LEU A 410 -0.57 -5.32 18.75
N TRP A 411 -0.59 -4.70 19.94
CA TRP A 411 -1.28 -5.25 21.10
C TRP A 411 -2.79 -5.31 20.89
N ARG A 412 -3.39 -4.24 20.35
CA ARG A 412 -4.83 -4.19 20.03
C ARG A 412 -5.22 -5.18 18.96
N PHE A 413 -4.37 -5.41 17.96
CA PHE A 413 -4.58 -6.43 16.94
C PHE A 413 -4.84 -7.82 17.53
N ASN A 414 -4.07 -8.16 18.57
CA ASN A 414 -4.21 -9.43 19.27
C ASN A 414 -5.44 -9.45 20.18
N THR A 415 -5.67 -8.38 20.95
CA THR A 415 -6.75 -8.33 21.94
C THR A 415 -8.14 -8.08 21.35
N SER A 416 -8.24 -7.56 20.12
CA SER A 416 -9.51 -7.35 19.41
C SER A 416 -10.03 -8.60 18.70
N GLY A 417 -9.24 -9.66 18.62
CA GLY A 417 -9.59 -10.89 17.89
C GLY A 417 -9.36 -10.82 16.38
N TRP A 418 -8.69 -9.76 15.87
CA TRP A 418 -8.38 -9.61 14.44
C TRP A 418 -7.60 -10.80 13.91
N GLY A 419 -6.56 -11.23 14.64
CA GLY A 419 -5.76 -12.39 14.21
C GLY A 419 -6.40 -13.75 14.44
N ASN A 420 -7.52 -13.85 15.16
CA ASN A 420 -8.31 -15.09 15.23
C ASN A 420 -9.29 -15.21 14.05
N GLY A 421 -9.32 -14.24 13.14
CA GLY A 421 -10.23 -14.26 12.00
C GLY A 421 -11.69 -14.07 12.38
N ILE A 422 -11.96 -13.42 13.51
CA ILE A 422 -13.34 -13.14 13.93
C ILE A 422 -13.84 -11.93 13.14
N LYS A 423 -14.39 -12.16 11.94
CA LYS A 423 -15.04 -11.10 11.14
C LYS A 423 -16.28 -10.50 11.81
N ASN A 424 -16.75 -11.13 12.90
CA ASN A 424 -17.93 -10.75 13.66
C ASN A 424 -17.60 -10.44 15.13
N TYR A 425 -16.93 -9.34 15.41
CA TYR A 425 -16.91 -8.87 16.78
C TYR A 425 -18.13 -7.98 17.03
N ASN A 426 -18.69 -8.05 18.23
CA ASN A 426 -19.84 -7.26 18.61
C ASN A 426 -19.45 -5.77 18.68
N LEU A 427 -19.90 -5.00 17.69
CA LEU A 427 -19.60 -3.57 17.54
C LEU A 427 -20.14 -2.69 18.65
N THR A 428 -21.11 -3.20 19.42
CA THR A 428 -21.65 -2.48 20.59
C THR A 428 -20.68 -2.49 21.78
N VAL A 429 -19.57 -3.23 21.68
CA VAL A 429 -18.51 -3.28 22.69
C VAL A 429 -17.20 -2.91 21.99
N ARG A 430 -16.80 -1.63 22.10
CA ARG A 430 -15.47 -1.13 21.69
C ARG A 430 -14.63 -0.88 22.94
N PRO A 431 -14.24 -1.93 23.71
CA PRO A 431 -13.65 -1.75 25.03
C PRO A 431 -12.26 -1.08 24.97
N ASN A 432 -11.65 -1.07 23.78
CA ASN A 432 -10.29 -0.62 23.53
C ASN A 432 -10.28 0.46 22.43
N SER A 433 -11.29 1.31 22.32
CA SER A 433 -11.15 2.48 21.45
C SER A 433 -10.30 3.56 22.12
N THR A 434 -9.57 4.35 21.33
CA THR A 434 -8.85 5.53 21.84
C THR A 434 -9.63 6.82 21.74
N ARG A 435 -10.93 6.73 21.47
CA ARG A 435 -11.87 7.84 21.48
C ARG A 435 -12.58 7.83 22.84
N ILE A 436 -12.69 9.00 23.47
CA ILE A 436 -13.34 9.19 24.79
C ILE A 436 -14.79 8.66 24.80
N THR A 437 -15.41 8.58 23.63
CA THR A 437 -16.87 8.50 23.48
C THR A 437 -17.39 7.19 22.88
N SER A 438 -16.50 6.25 22.60
CA SER A 438 -16.71 5.10 21.70
C SER A 438 -17.63 3.97 22.18
N LEU A 439 -18.49 4.22 23.17
CA LEU A 439 -19.44 3.23 23.68
C LEU A 439 -20.91 3.70 23.61
N ASN A 440 -21.18 4.87 23.00
CA ASN A 440 -22.53 5.42 22.86
C ASN A 440 -22.79 5.98 21.43
N PRO A 441 -23.77 5.44 20.68
CA PRO A 441 -24.13 5.91 19.33
C PRO A 441 -24.45 7.41 19.25
N GLU A 442 -25.08 8.01 20.27
CA GLU A 442 -25.39 9.45 20.29
C GLU A 442 -24.14 10.32 20.38
N ILE A 443 -23.04 9.77 20.89
CA ILE A 443 -21.77 10.48 21.03
C ILE A 443 -20.85 10.16 19.84
N ALA A 444 -20.92 8.95 19.27
CA ALA A 444 -20.27 8.62 18.00
C ALA A 444 -20.71 9.57 16.87
N ASN A 445 -22.00 9.92 16.82
CA ASN A 445 -22.52 10.92 15.88
C ASN A 445 -21.91 12.33 16.06
N ARG A 446 -21.37 12.65 17.25
CA ARG A 446 -20.67 13.93 17.50
C ARG A 446 -19.22 13.91 17.01
N GLU A 447 -18.70 12.75 16.64
CA GLU A 447 -17.36 12.55 16.09
C GLU A 447 -17.37 12.31 14.58
N VAL A 448 -18.52 12.50 13.92
CA VAL A 448 -18.66 12.47 12.47
C VAL A 448 -18.46 13.87 11.90
N ASN A 449 -17.80 13.98 10.76
CA ASN A 449 -17.50 15.24 10.11
C ASN A 449 -18.79 15.96 9.63
N PRO A 450 -19.15 17.12 10.20
CA PRO A 450 -20.36 17.85 9.81
C PRO A 450 -20.26 18.46 8.40
N ASN A 451 -19.06 18.62 7.84
CA ASN A 451 -18.90 19.10 6.47
C ASN A 451 -19.49 18.12 5.45
N LYS A 452 -19.63 16.83 5.77
CA LYS A 452 -20.29 15.88 4.88
C LYS A 452 -21.75 16.24 4.63
N GLU A 453 -22.51 16.49 5.69
CA GLU A 453 -23.92 16.88 5.58
C GLU A 453 -24.06 18.24 4.86
N LYS A 454 -23.19 19.20 5.19
CA LYS A 454 -23.13 20.51 4.51
C LYS A 454 -22.95 20.35 2.99
N TRP A 455 -22.00 19.52 2.55
CA TRP A 455 -21.72 19.35 1.12
C TRP A 455 -22.79 18.53 0.41
N ARG A 456 -23.35 17.49 1.07
CA ARG A 456 -24.51 16.77 0.55
C ARG A 456 -25.71 17.69 0.34
N ASP A 457 -26.04 18.53 1.32
CA ASP A 457 -27.10 19.55 1.16
C ASP A 457 -26.81 20.51 -0.01
N PHE A 458 -25.54 20.90 -0.18
CA PHE A 458 -25.14 21.71 -1.34
C PHE A 458 -25.40 20.97 -2.67
N PHE A 459 -25.03 19.70 -2.79
CA PHE A 459 -25.24 18.94 -4.02
C PHE A 459 -26.72 18.67 -4.32
N ASP A 460 -27.49 18.29 -3.29
CA ASP A 460 -28.92 17.96 -3.39
C ASP A 460 -29.79 19.20 -3.66
N ASN A 461 -29.48 20.32 -3.00
CA ASN A 461 -30.38 21.48 -2.90
C ASN A 461 -29.87 22.76 -3.58
N ASN A 462 -28.64 22.80 -4.13
CA ASN A 462 -28.10 23.95 -4.84
C ASN A 462 -28.01 23.73 -6.36
N VAL A 463 -28.46 24.69 -7.16
CA VAL A 463 -28.38 24.66 -8.63
C VAL A 463 -26.95 24.49 -9.16
N TYR A 464 -25.96 25.06 -8.47
CA TYR A 464 -24.56 24.84 -8.81
C TYR A 464 -24.05 23.50 -8.28
N GLY A 465 -24.53 23.04 -7.12
CA GLY A 465 -24.17 21.75 -6.54
C GLY A 465 -24.49 20.56 -7.46
N GLY A 466 -25.64 20.58 -8.13
CA GLY A 466 -25.99 19.55 -9.11
C GLY A 466 -25.00 19.42 -10.29
N LEU A 467 -24.17 20.43 -10.58
CA LEU A 467 -23.10 20.33 -11.59
C LEU A 467 -21.86 19.55 -11.10
N PHE A 468 -21.81 19.29 -9.80
CA PHE A 468 -20.72 18.63 -9.09
C PHE A 468 -21.19 17.36 -8.37
N SER A 469 -22.42 16.90 -8.56
CA SER A 469 -22.95 15.71 -7.87
C SER A 469 -22.12 14.45 -8.12
N TRP A 470 -21.40 14.35 -9.24
CA TRP A 470 -20.44 13.27 -9.48
C TRP A 470 -19.29 13.24 -8.46
N LEU A 471 -19.00 14.34 -7.76
CA LEU A 471 -18.07 14.34 -6.64
C LEU A 471 -18.61 13.57 -5.44
N GLU A 472 -19.93 13.37 -5.33
CA GLU A 472 -20.50 12.57 -4.26
C GLU A 472 -20.02 11.12 -4.32
N ASP A 473 -20.00 10.56 -5.52
CA ASP A 473 -19.50 9.23 -5.80
C ASP A 473 -17.98 9.11 -5.54
N VAL A 474 -17.24 10.20 -5.71
CA VAL A 474 -15.77 10.23 -5.50
C VAL A 474 -15.41 10.37 -4.03
N ILE A 475 -16.20 11.12 -3.27
CA ILE A 475 -15.92 11.49 -1.86
C ILE A 475 -16.52 10.47 -0.89
N ASP A 476 -17.35 9.54 -1.39
CA ASP A 476 -18.10 8.54 -0.63
C ASP A 476 -18.77 9.17 0.61
N PHE A 477 -19.76 10.03 0.35
CA PHE A 477 -20.52 10.64 1.45
C PHE A 477 -21.38 9.62 2.20
N GLU A 478 -21.64 8.42 1.65
CA GLU A 478 -22.54 7.43 2.26
C GLU A 478 -22.01 6.93 3.60
N ASP A 479 -20.70 6.69 3.69
CA ASP A 479 -20.07 6.23 4.92
C ASP A 479 -19.76 7.37 5.92
N PRO A 480 -19.87 7.13 7.24
CA PRO A 480 -19.41 8.08 8.25
C PRO A 480 -17.91 8.36 8.09
N LEU A 481 -17.56 9.65 7.97
CA LEU A 481 -16.17 10.12 8.07
C LEU A 481 -15.93 10.62 9.49
N TYR A 482 -15.12 9.91 10.24
CA TYR A 482 -14.79 10.26 11.61
C TYR A 482 -13.76 11.39 11.71
N LEU A 483 -13.86 12.20 12.76
CA LEU A 483 -12.94 13.31 13.05
C LEU A 483 -11.59 12.85 13.62
N LEU A 484 -11.56 11.67 14.24
CA LEU A 484 -10.37 11.06 14.83
C LEU A 484 -10.05 9.74 14.13
N PRO A 485 -8.76 9.37 14.00
CA PRO A 485 -8.40 8.09 13.42
C PRO A 485 -8.87 6.91 14.29
N LEU A 486 -9.37 5.88 13.63
CA LEU A 486 -9.70 4.57 14.18
C LEU A 486 -8.41 3.79 14.50
N THR A 487 -8.44 3.04 15.58
CA THR A 487 -7.44 2.02 15.89
C THR A 487 -7.81 0.66 15.32
N VAL A 488 -6.86 -0.29 15.34
CA VAL A 488 -7.08 -1.66 14.89
C VAL A 488 -8.32 -2.30 15.51
N SER A 489 -8.59 -2.05 16.79
CA SER A 489 -9.76 -2.60 17.50
C SER A 489 -11.10 -2.02 17.04
N GLU A 490 -11.08 -0.94 16.25
CA GLU A 490 -12.28 -0.26 15.76
C GLU A 490 -12.52 -0.50 14.27
N MET A 491 -11.58 -1.13 13.57
CA MET A 491 -11.63 -1.38 12.13
C MET A 491 -12.07 -2.82 11.79
N GLY A 492 -12.77 -2.95 10.66
CA GLY A 492 -13.15 -4.25 10.12
C GLY A 492 -11.95 -5.16 9.85
N ILE A 493 -12.21 -6.46 9.75
CA ILE A 493 -11.21 -7.39 9.24
C ILE A 493 -11.16 -7.27 7.72
N HIS A 494 -9.99 -6.88 7.23
CA HIS A 494 -9.67 -6.73 5.82
C HIS A 494 -8.38 -7.47 5.49
N SER A 495 -8.11 -7.70 4.21
CA SER A 495 -6.91 -8.41 3.77
C SER A 495 -5.62 -7.70 4.20
N PHE A 496 -5.55 -6.36 4.12
CA PHE A 496 -4.44 -5.60 4.69
C PHE A 496 -4.95 -4.32 5.38
N LEU A 497 -5.05 -4.35 6.71
CA LEU A 497 -5.69 -3.29 7.49
C LEU A 497 -5.07 -1.89 7.29
N TRP A 498 -3.79 -1.85 6.94
CA TRP A 498 -3.04 -0.62 6.81
C TRP A 498 -3.24 0.08 5.46
N GLU A 499 -3.90 -0.56 4.49
CA GLU A 499 -4.32 0.09 3.24
C GLU A 499 -5.59 0.92 3.40
N HIS A 500 -6.39 0.64 4.42
CA HIS A 500 -7.67 1.29 4.62
C HIS A 500 -7.53 2.61 5.36
N SER A 501 -8.40 3.57 4.98
CA SER A 501 -8.51 4.84 5.69
C SER A 501 -8.84 4.62 7.15
N LYS A 502 -8.14 5.34 8.03
CA LYS A 502 -8.41 5.31 9.46
C LYS A 502 -9.60 6.18 9.84
N PHE A 503 -10.27 6.82 8.89
CA PHE A 503 -11.40 7.71 9.16
C PHE A 503 -12.72 7.16 8.63
N TYR A 504 -12.69 6.08 7.86
CA TYR A 504 -13.86 5.44 7.26
C TYR A 504 -14.06 4.04 7.78
N GLY A 505 -15.30 3.59 7.64
CA GLY A 505 -15.72 2.25 7.99
C GLY A 505 -15.93 2.07 9.49
N GLU A 506 -16.67 1.02 9.80
CA GLU A 506 -16.80 0.50 11.15
C GLU A 506 -16.31 -0.94 11.16
N GLY A 507 -15.88 -1.38 12.34
CA GLY A 507 -15.60 -2.77 12.63
C GLY A 507 -16.64 -3.76 12.14
N GLY A 508 -16.23 -5.01 11.94
CA GLY A 508 -17.10 -6.18 11.87
C GLY A 508 -18.08 -6.28 10.69
N ASN A 509 -18.49 -7.49 10.37
CA ASN A 509 -19.73 -7.75 9.64
C ASN A 509 -20.77 -8.18 10.68
N PRO A 510 -21.75 -7.32 11.06
CA PRO A 510 -22.75 -7.68 12.07
C PRO A 510 -23.61 -8.90 11.68
N ASN A 511 -23.55 -9.31 10.41
CA ASN A 511 -24.30 -10.44 9.86
C ASN A 511 -23.43 -11.62 9.41
N GLY A 512 -22.10 -11.62 9.65
CA GLY A 512 -21.28 -12.77 9.25
C GLY A 512 -21.51 -13.98 10.17
N ASP A 513 -20.68 -15.01 10.08
CA ASP A 513 -20.67 -16.17 10.99
C ASP A 513 -19.45 -16.22 11.94
N GLY A 514 -18.46 -15.35 11.74
CA GLY A 514 -17.25 -15.25 12.57
C GLY A 514 -16.13 -16.19 12.13
N LEU A 515 -16.30 -16.89 10.99
CA LEU A 515 -15.40 -17.96 10.56
C LEU A 515 -14.34 -17.52 9.54
N SER A 516 -14.32 -16.24 9.19
CA SER A 516 -13.51 -15.74 8.07
C SER A 516 -12.26 -15.01 8.51
N GLN A 517 -11.09 -15.56 8.22
CA GLN A 517 -9.79 -14.99 8.60
C GLN A 517 -9.12 -14.26 7.42
N ALA A 518 -8.68 -13.02 7.66
CA ALA A 518 -7.81 -12.32 6.73
C ALA A 518 -6.38 -12.83 6.83
N VAL A 519 -5.65 -12.74 5.72
CA VAL A 519 -4.21 -13.00 5.72
C VAL A 519 -3.49 -12.15 6.80
N PRO A 520 -2.62 -12.74 7.66
CA PRO A 520 -2.08 -12.02 8.83
C PRO A 520 -0.93 -11.05 8.50
N THR A 521 -0.75 -10.65 7.23
CA THR A 521 0.33 -9.74 6.80
C THR A 521 0.30 -8.40 7.53
N SER A 522 -0.90 -7.93 7.94
CA SER A 522 -1.05 -6.69 8.70
C SER A 522 -0.29 -6.72 10.03
N TYR A 523 -0.20 -7.87 10.69
CA TYR A 523 0.64 -8.01 11.88
C TYR A 523 2.09 -8.24 11.51
N LEU A 524 2.30 -9.27 10.68
CA LEU A 524 3.62 -9.82 10.43
C LEU A 524 4.57 -8.84 9.75
N VAL A 525 4.08 -7.99 8.84
CA VAL A 525 4.96 -7.00 8.18
C VAL A 525 5.47 -5.94 9.16
N VAL A 526 4.60 -5.47 10.07
CA VAL A 526 4.94 -4.43 11.05
C VAL A 526 5.83 -5.02 12.15
N TYR A 527 5.46 -6.18 12.69
CA TYR A 527 6.21 -6.83 13.76
C TYR A 527 7.63 -7.18 13.30
N TRP A 528 7.76 -7.90 12.18
CA TRP A 528 9.06 -8.33 11.70
C TRP A 528 9.93 -7.16 11.22
N MET A 529 9.34 -6.09 10.64
CA MET A 529 10.10 -4.87 10.34
C MET A 529 10.66 -4.22 11.61
N GLY A 530 9.87 -4.15 12.68
CA GLY A 530 10.39 -3.61 13.96
C GLY A 530 11.55 -4.40 14.53
N LYS A 531 11.49 -5.73 14.46
CA LYS A 531 12.62 -6.62 14.83
C LYS A 531 13.83 -6.42 13.93
N ALA A 532 13.61 -6.38 12.62
CA ALA A 532 14.65 -6.26 11.61
C ALA A 532 15.40 -4.92 11.66
N PHE A 533 14.84 -3.87 12.26
CA PHE A 533 15.48 -2.57 12.37
C PHE A 533 15.82 -2.18 13.82
N ASP A 534 15.78 -3.15 14.75
CA ASP A 534 16.04 -2.95 16.19
C ASP A 534 15.20 -1.80 16.78
N ILE A 535 13.95 -1.68 16.33
CA ILE A 535 13.01 -0.67 16.82
C ILE A 535 12.44 -1.10 18.18
N PHE A 536 12.25 -2.40 18.43
CA PHE A 536 11.79 -2.93 19.73
C PHE A 536 12.24 -4.35 20.05
#